data_AF-A0A1H9VAV2-F1
#
_entry.id   AF-A0A1H9VAV2-F1
#
_cell.length_a   1.000
_cell.length_b   1.000
_cell.length_c   1.000
_cell.angle_alpha   90.00
_cell.angle_beta   90.00
_cell.angle_gamma   90.00
#
_symmetry.space_group_name_H-M   'P 1'
#
loop_
_entity.id
_entity.type
_entity.pdbx_description
1 polymer ?
#
loop_
_entity_poly.entity_id
_entity_poly.type
_entity_poly.pdbx_seq_one_letter_code
_entity_poly.pdbx_strand_id
1 'polypeptide(L)'
;MNVKETILAEHKTLKRVEELQVFMHGTSMLALELHKNGIIEQSEEKLNFFETMHAISHILEDVLNGKDVPEAARDVLFPDEDEE
;
A
#
# COMPACT_ATOMS: atom_id res chain seq x y z
N MET A 1 15.72 -26.93 -8.36
CA MET A 1 16.02 -25.51 -8.64
C MET A 1 17.32 -25.17 -7.93
N ASN A 2 18.28 -24.57 -8.62
CA ASN A 2 19.53 -24.15 -7.96
C ASN A 2 19.35 -22.77 -7.28
N VAL A 3 20.29 -22.40 -6.40
CA VAL A 3 20.23 -21.16 -5.62
C VAL A 3 20.00 -19.92 -6.50
N LYS A 4 20.65 -19.84 -7.67
CA LYS A 4 20.51 -18.72 -8.60
C LYS A 4 19.10 -18.63 -9.19
N GLU A 5 18.51 -19.76 -9.55
CA GLU A 5 17.15 -19.83 -10.07
C GLU A 5 16.12 -19.41 -9.02
N THR A 6 16.31 -19.83 -7.76
CA THR A 6 15.47 -19.42 -6.62
C THR A 6 15.54 -17.92 -6.40
N ILE A 7 16.74 -17.34 -6.30
CA ILE A 7 16.93 -15.89 -6.12
C ILE A 7 16.26 -15.10 -7.27
N LEU A 8 16.42 -15.55 -8.52
CA LEU A 8 15.78 -14.89 -9.65
C LEU A 8 14.25 -14.95 -9.58
N ALA A 9 13.69 -16.08 -9.15
CA ALA A 9 12.25 -16.23 -8.99
C ALA A 9 11.70 -15.33 -7.87
N GLU A 10 12.39 -15.28 -6.73
CA GLU A 10 12.05 -14.41 -5.60
C GLU A 10 12.14 -12.92 -5.99
N HIS A 11 13.21 -12.50 -6.67
CA HIS A 11 13.37 -11.11 -7.10
C HIS A 11 12.28 -10.68 -8.10
N LYS A 12 11.88 -11.57 -9.01
CA LYS A 12 10.74 -11.31 -9.91
C LYS A 12 9.43 -11.17 -9.14
N THR A 13 9.26 -11.94 -8.06
CA THR A 13 8.08 -11.83 -7.20
C THR A 13 8.09 -10.52 -6.43
N LEU A 14 9.22 -10.13 -5.83
CA LEU A 14 9.38 -8.85 -5.15
C LEU A 14 9.03 -7.68 -6.08
N LYS A 15 9.55 -7.68 -7.30
CA LYS A 15 9.24 -6.65 -8.30
C LYS A 15 7.74 -6.53 -8.60
N ARG A 16 7.00 -7.65 -8.70
CA ARG A 16 5.55 -7.61 -8.92
C ARG A 16 4.79 -7.07 -7.70
N VAL A 17 5.32 -7.30 -6.50
CA VAL A 17 4.76 -6.76 -5.26
C VAL A 17 5.02 -5.24 -5.15
N GLU A 18 6.21 -4.78 -5.54
CA GLU A 18 6.51 -3.34 -5.68
C GLU A 18 5.58 -2.66 -6.71
N GLU A 19 5.37 -3.27 -7.87
CA GLU A 19 4.44 -2.77 -8.88
C GLU A 19 2.99 -2.72 -8.36
N LEU A 20 2.59 -3.70 -7.55
CA LEU A 20 1.28 -3.71 -6.88
C LEU A 20 1.17 -2.58 -5.85
N GLN A 21 2.22 -2.33 -5.07
CA GLN A 21 2.26 -1.22 -4.10
C GLN A 21 2.02 0.13 -4.79
N VAL A 22 2.79 0.42 -5.85
CA VAL A 22 2.66 1.67 -6.62
C VAL A 22 1.27 1.79 -7.24
N PHE A 23 0.73 0.69 -7.77
CA PHE A 23 -0.62 0.68 -8.34
C PHE A 23 -1.68 0.99 -7.28
N MET A 24 -1.64 0.35 -6.11
CA MET A 24 -2.59 0.59 -5.02
C MET A 24 -2.52 2.02 -4.51
N HIS A 25 -1.32 2.54 -4.25
CA HIS A 25 -1.12 3.92 -3.81
C HIS A 25 -1.66 4.91 -4.84
N GLY A 26 -1.25 4.79 -6.10
CA GLY A 26 -1.63 5.73 -7.15
C GLY A 26 -3.12 5.72 -7.47
N THR A 27 -3.73 4.53 -7.54
CA THR A 27 -5.17 4.40 -7.86
C THR A 27 -6.08 4.87 -6.74
N SER A 28 -5.77 4.53 -5.49
CA SER A 28 -6.51 5.02 -4.33
C SER A 28 -6.41 6.53 -4.19
N MET A 29 -5.21 7.10 -4.26
CA MET A 29 -4.97 8.54 -4.19
C MET A 29 -5.74 9.28 -5.29
N LEU A 30 -5.62 8.83 -6.55
CA LEU A 30 -6.35 9.45 -7.67
C LEU A 30 -7.87 9.40 -7.45
N ALA A 31 -8.42 8.27 -7.01
CA ALA A 31 -9.86 8.14 -6.80
C ALA A 31 -10.37 9.09 -5.70
N LEU A 32 -9.64 9.19 -4.59
CA LEU A 32 -9.96 10.08 -3.48
C LEU A 32 -9.84 11.56 -3.88
N GLU A 33 -8.81 11.93 -4.65
CA GLU A 33 -8.63 13.30 -5.15
C GLU A 33 -9.71 13.71 -6.15
N LEU A 34 -10.10 12.82 -7.07
CA LEU A 34 -11.19 13.08 -8.01
C LEU A 34 -12.52 13.30 -7.28
N HIS A 35 -12.76 12.56 -6.21
CA HIS A 35 -13.92 12.78 -5.34
C HIS A 35 -13.85 14.11 -4.59
N LYS A 36 -12.74 14.37 -3.90
CA LYS A 36 -12.52 15.60 -3.14
C LYS A 36 -12.67 16.86 -3.98
N ASN A 37 -12.27 16.81 -5.25
CA ASN A 37 -12.39 17.92 -6.19
C ASN A 37 -13.75 17.99 -6.91
N GLY A 38 -14.70 17.11 -6.60
CA GLY A 38 -16.04 17.10 -7.19
C GLY A 38 -16.07 16.66 -8.67
N ILE A 39 -15.01 16.02 -9.16
CA ILE A 39 -14.92 15.55 -10.56
C ILE A 39 -15.73 14.26 -10.72
N ILE A 40 -15.62 13.34 -9.75
CA ILE A 40 -16.38 12.08 -9.72
C ILE A 40 -16.95 11.87 -8.32
N GLU A 41 -18.27 11.81 -8.19
CA GLU A 41 -18.92 11.43 -6.94
C GLU A 41 -18.73 9.92 -6.67
N GLN A 42 -18.30 9.58 -5.46
CA GLN A 42 -18.10 8.21 -5.00
C GLN A 42 -19.04 7.98 -3.81
N SER A 43 -19.59 6.77 -3.67
CA SER A 43 -20.34 6.40 -2.47
C SER A 43 -19.40 6.26 -1.27
N GLU A 44 -19.95 6.38 -0.06
CA GLU A 44 -19.20 6.16 1.19
C GLU A 44 -18.47 4.80 1.21
N GLU A 45 -19.13 3.73 0.76
CA GLU A 45 -18.51 2.41 0.64
C GLU A 45 -17.26 2.41 -0.27
N LYS A 46 -17.31 3.14 -1.39
CA LYS A 46 -16.16 3.25 -2.30
C LYS A 46 -15.05 4.11 -1.71
N LEU A 47 -15.39 5.18 -1.00
CA LEU A 47 -14.40 6.01 -0.30
C LEU A 47 -13.65 5.19 0.73
N ASN A 48 -14.38 4.47 1.59
CA ASN A 48 -13.78 3.58 2.60
C ASN A 48 -12.89 2.52 1.95
N PHE A 49 -13.29 1.96 0.80
CA PHE A 49 -12.47 1.02 0.04
C PHE A 49 -11.15 1.66 -0.45
N PHE A 50 -11.21 2.87 -1.03
CA PHE A 50 -10.00 3.55 -1.51
C PHE A 50 -9.10 4.02 -0.37
N GLU A 51 -9.65 4.51 0.73
CA GLU A 51 -8.89 4.84 1.94
C GLU A 51 -8.18 3.61 2.51
N THR A 52 -8.88 2.48 2.59
CA THR A 52 -8.29 1.21 3.04
C THR A 52 -7.18 0.76 2.09
N MET A 53 -7.40 0.85 0.77
CA MET A 53 -6.37 0.53 -0.23
C MET A 53 -5.14 1.44 -0.09
N HIS A 54 -5.35 2.72 0.17
CA HIS A 54 -4.28 3.70 0.38
C HIS A 54 -3.46 3.36 1.63
N ALA A 55 -4.12 3.09 2.76
CA ALA A 55 -3.45 2.65 3.99
C ALA A 55 -2.64 1.37 3.78
N ILE A 56 -3.23 0.33 3.17
CA ILE A 56 -2.51 -0.92 2.89
C ILE A 56 -1.31 -0.67 1.97
N SER A 57 -1.39 0.27 1.03
CA SER A 57 -0.26 0.59 0.15
C SER A 57 0.94 1.18 0.90
N HIS A 58 0.72 1.93 1.98
CA HIS A 58 1.80 2.41 2.86
C HIS A 58 2.36 1.30 3.75
N ILE A 59 1.51 0.42 4.28
CA ILE A 59 1.98 -0.77 5.03
C ILE A 59 2.90 -1.61 4.13
N LEU A 60 2.49 -1.81 2.87
CA LEU A 60 3.27 -2.57 1.92
C LEU A 60 4.58 -1.87 1.55
N GLU A 61 4.57 -0.55 1.40
CA GLU A 61 5.76 0.27 1.18
C GLU A 61 6.78 0.11 2.33
N ASP A 62 6.32 0.21 3.57
CA ASP A 62 7.17 0.05 4.75
C ASP A 62 7.78 -1.35 4.85
N VAL A 63 6.98 -2.39 4.58
CA VAL A 63 7.47 -3.78 4.54
C VAL A 63 8.50 -3.98 3.43
N LEU A 64 8.27 -3.41 2.24
CA LEU A 64 9.22 -3.45 1.13
C LEU A 64 10.53 -2.71 1.47
N ASN A 65 10.45 -1.66 2.29
CA ASN A 65 11.60 -0.92 2.83
C ASN A 65 12.29 -1.63 4.01
N GLY A 66 11.81 -2.82 4.41
CA GLY A 66 12.45 -3.67 5.40
C GLY A 66 11.96 -3.50 6.84
N LYS A 67 10.86 -2.77 7.05
CA LYS A 67 10.17 -2.70 8.36
C LYS A 67 9.46 -4.03 8.67
N ASP A 68 9.36 -4.38 9.95
CA ASP A 68 8.59 -5.56 10.38
C ASP A 68 7.08 -5.35 10.11
N VAL A 69 6.36 -6.43 9.78
CA VAL A 69 4.95 -6.32 9.36
C VAL A 69 4.06 -5.73 10.47
N PRO A 70 4.11 -6.22 11.72
CA PRO A 70 3.42 -5.59 12.85
C PRO A 70 3.73 -4.10 13.05
N GLU A 71 4.99 -3.70 12.90
CA GLU A 71 5.43 -2.31 13.07
C GLU A 71 4.88 -1.43 11.94
N ALA A 72 5.05 -1.86 10.68
CA ALA A 72 4.48 -1.18 9.51
C ALA A 72 2.96 -1.01 9.60
N ALA A 73 2.25 -2.04 10.08
CA ALA A 73 0.81 -1.97 10.27
C ALA A 73 0.43 -1.01 11.39
N ARG A 74 1.18 -0.99 12.50
CA ARG A 74 0.93 -0.10 13.63
C ARG A 74 1.07 1.36 13.22
N ASP A 75 2.19 1.72 12.61
CA ASP A 75 2.50 3.11 12.23
C ASP A 75 1.44 3.71 11.29
N VAL A 76 0.89 2.90 10.38
CA VAL A 76 -0.11 3.35 9.40
C VAL A 76 -1.52 3.37 9.98
N LEU A 77 -1.89 2.37 10.79
CA LEU A 77 -3.26 2.26 11.31
C LEU A 77 -3.48 3.08 12.59
N PHE A 78 -2.40 3.38 13.33
CA PHE A 78 -2.42 4.09 14.61
C PHE A 78 -1.31 5.15 14.66
N PRO A 79 -1.29 6.13 13.73
CA PRO A 79 -0.19 7.11 13.62
C PRO A 79 -0.04 8.01 14.85
N ASP A 80 -1.07 8.10 15.70
CA ASP A 80 -1.09 8.95 16.89
C ASP A 80 -0.55 8.26 18.16
N GLU A 81 -0.20 6.96 18.11
CA GLU A 81 0.30 6.21 19.28
C GLU A 81 1.80 6.38 19.56
N ASP A 82 2.53 7.13 18.73
CA ASP A 82 3.97 7.37 18.89
C ASP A 82 4.29 8.81 19.36
N GLU A 83 3.27 9.60 19.76
CA GLU A 83 3.43 10.96 20.32
C GLU A 83 3.50 11.03 21.88
N GLU A 84 3.67 9.91 22.60
CA GLU A 84 3.89 9.89 24.08
C GLU A 84 5.34 9.62 24.52
#